data_AF-R7Y257-F1
#
_entry.id   AF-R7Y257-F1
#
_cell.length_a   1.000
_cell.length_b   1.000
_cell.length_c   1.000
_cell.angle_alpha   90.00
_cell.angle_beta   90.00
_cell.angle_gamma   90.00
#
_symmetry.space_group_name_H-M   'P 1'
#
loop_
_entity.id
_entity.type
_entity.pdbx_description
1 polymer ?
#
loop_
_entity_poly.entity_id
_entity_poly.type
_entity_poly.pdbx_seq_one_letter_code
_entity_poly.pdbx_strand_id
1 'polypeptide(L)'
;MIGAVAAAAAVLLAGLTALTCAVAGVGPEWLDGAGAIAVSTVLAVALAHRTGGRPGIALVLALVIGLAAVLVGGPTLQTGAAVLTVVVGGVYAVMATVPAVSFWPAAREVLIATLVSGFAAIAAVGFEPTVVAQRFDYASLILALALVFALVHRLGAGFHGLGRRGLIAVFAGVVVLVLTLAYGELLRRYGAGSVVGSVLDFAAWTADRIGAFPRPLVVFLGIPALLWGCFQRARRRQGWWVCAFGVTATVPLAQGLLDPDGSFLEAGLRGVYSLVLGLLLGYLLVRLDLALTAPRGRRGRRAEEAEAHRPEPSRFAEL
;
A
#
# COMPACT_ATOMS: atom_id res chain seq x y z
N MET A 1 21.09 3.26 -16.93
CA MET A 1 20.08 3.43 -15.85
C MET A 1 19.01 4.46 -16.23
N ILE A 2 19.36 5.69 -16.61
CA ILE A 2 18.38 6.74 -17.01
C ILE A 2 17.45 6.27 -18.15
N GLY A 3 17.99 5.63 -19.19
CA GLY A 3 17.18 5.12 -20.30
C GLY A 3 16.16 4.04 -19.93
N ALA A 4 16.49 3.15 -18.97
CA ALA A 4 15.58 2.10 -18.53
C ALA A 4 14.44 2.65 -17.66
N VAL A 5 14.73 3.62 -16.80
CA VAL A 5 13.72 4.32 -15.99
C VAL A 5 12.79 5.14 -16.90
N ALA A 6 13.33 5.84 -17.89
CA ALA A 6 12.54 6.59 -18.86
C ALA A 6 11.62 5.66 -19.69
N ALA A 7 12.13 4.52 -20.15
CA ALA A 7 11.33 3.53 -20.86
C ALA A 7 10.21 2.96 -19.98
N ALA A 8 10.50 2.58 -18.74
CA ALA A 8 9.48 2.10 -17.79
C ALA A 8 8.42 3.16 -17.49
N ALA A 9 8.83 4.43 -17.32
CA ALA A 9 7.91 5.54 -17.14
C ALA A 9 7.03 5.77 -18.38
N ALA A 10 7.59 5.69 -19.58
CA ALA A 10 6.84 5.81 -20.82
C ALA A 10 5.81 4.69 -20.97
N VAL A 11 6.17 3.44 -20.67
CA VAL A 11 5.24 2.29 -20.70
C VAL A 11 4.15 2.45 -19.64
N LEU A 12 4.50 2.90 -18.43
CA LEU A 12 3.53 3.18 -17.37
C LEU A 12 2.53 4.25 -17.80
N LEU A 13 3.01 5.38 -18.34
CA LEU A 13 2.17 6.48 -18.81
C LEU A 13 1.29 6.04 -19.98
N ALA A 14 1.82 5.29 -20.94
CA ALA A 14 1.04 4.74 -22.04
C ALA A 14 -0.06 3.78 -21.54
N GLY A 15 0.26 2.90 -20.58
CA GLY A 15 -0.72 2.00 -19.96
C GLY A 15 -1.81 2.74 -19.19
N LEU A 16 -1.46 3.76 -18.41
CA LEU A 16 -2.43 4.61 -17.70
C LEU A 16 -3.29 5.42 -18.68
N THR A 17 -2.71 5.89 -19.78
CA THR A 17 -3.46 6.60 -20.83
C THR A 17 -4.44 5.65 -21.52
N ALA A 18 -4.02 4.43 -21.82
CA ALA A 18 -4.89 3.39 -22.38
C ALA A 18 -6.08 3.09 -21.44
N LEU A 19 -5.82 2.91 -20.14
CA LEU A 19 -6.87 2.67 -19.13
C LEU A 19 -7.82 3.86 -19.00
N THR A 20 -7.32 5.10 -19.00
CA THR A 20 -8.17 6.30 -18.90
C THR A 20 -9.02 6.52 -20.16
N CYS A 21 -8.48 6.23 -21.35
CA CYS A 21 -9.25 6.21 -22.59
C CYS A 21 -10.35 5.14 -22.55
N ALA A 22 -10.03 3.92 -22.07
CA ALA A 22 -11.01 2.86 -21.93
C ALA A 22 -12.16 3.23 -20.98
N VAL A 23 -11.85 3.83 -19.82
CA VAL A 23 -12.87 4.35 -18.88
C VAL A 23 -13.74 5.43 -19.52
N ALA A 24 -13.19 6.25 -20.42
CA ALA A 24 -13.94 7.25 -21.16
C ALA A 24 -14.75 6.69 -22.34
N GLY A 25 -14.73 5.37 -22.56
CA GLY A 25 -15.37 4.73 -23.73
C GLY A 25 -14.68 5.07 -25.06
N VAL A 26 -13.40 5.46 -25.02
CA VAL A 26 -12.63 5.88 -26.20
C VAL A 26 -11.63 4.79 -26.56
N GLY A 27 -11.74 4.28 -27.80
CA GLY A 27 -10.81 3.30 -28.36
C GLY A 27 -11.38 1.90 -28.42
N PRO A 28 -10.55 0.90 -28.78
CA PRO A 28 -10.99 -0.47 -28.95
C PRO A 28 -11.17 -1.20 -27.60
N GLU A 29 -11.99 -2.25 -27.59
CA GLU A 29 -12.31 -3.04 -26.39
C GLU A 29 -11.11 -3.76 -25.77
N TRP A 30 -9.97 -3.89 -26.45
CA TRP A 30 -8.77 -4.54 -25.89
C TRP A 30 -7.86 -3.55 -25.13
N LEU A 31 -8.20 -2.26 -25.14
CA LEU A 31 -7.33 -1.19 -24.65
C LEU A 31 -7.16 -1.22 -23.11
N ASP A 32 -8.20 -1.61 -22.39
CA ASP A 32 -8.22 -1.83 -20.95
C ASP A 32 -7.25 -2.94 -20.52
N GLY A 33 -7.32 -4.12 -21.14
CA GLY A 33 -6.46 -5.26 -20.86
C GLY A 33 -5.01 -4.97 -21.22
N ALA A 34 -4.76 -4.33 -22.37
CA ALA A 34 -3.40 -3.94 -22.76
C ALA A 34 -2.79 -2.93 -21.75
N GLY A 35 -3.58 -1.95 -21.31
CA GLY A 35 -3.16 -0.98 -20.29
C GLY A 35 -2.91 -1.64 -18.93
N ALA A 36 -3.79 -2.55 -18.51
CA ALA A 36 -3.66 -3.31 -17.27
C ALA A 36 -2.38 -4.16 -17.25
N ILE A 37 -2.09 -4.88 -18.35
CA ILE A 37 -0.85 -5.66 -18.54
C ILE A 37 0.37 -4.74 -18.45
N ALA A 38 0.36 -3.60 -19.15
CA ALA A 38 1.49 -2.67 -19.15
C ALA A 38 1.80 -2.14 -17.75
N VAL A 39 0.78 -1.63 -17.03
CA VAL A 39 0.96 -1.07 -15.68
C VAL A 39 1.38 -2.15 -14.68
N SER A 40 0.68 -3.29 -14.63
CA SER A 40 1.01 -4.39 -13.72
C SER A 40 2.43 -4.93 -13.94
N THR A 41 2.85 -5.04 -15.20
CA THR A 41 4.21 -5.46 -15.57
C THR A 41 5.26 -4.46 -15.09
N VAL A 42 5.05 -3.16 -15.30
CA VAL A 42 6.00 -2.13 -14.82
C VAL A 42 6.11 -2.18 -13.29
N LEU A 43 5.00 -2.30 -12.57
CA LEU A 43 5.01 -2.40 -11.11
C LEU A 43 5.74 -3.66 -10.61
N ALA A 44 5.55 -4.80 -11.28
CA ALA A 44 6.25 -6.05 -10.95
C ALA A 44 7.77 -5.95 -11.17
N VAL A 45 8.18 -5.39 -12.31
CA VAL A 45 9.60 -5.15 -12.63
C VAL A 45 10.21 -4.17 -11.63
N ALA A 46 9.49 -3.08 -11.31
CA ALA A 46 9.96 -2.08 -10.37
C ALA A 46 10.12 -2.63 -8.95
N LEU A 47 9.19 -3.48 -8.49
CA LEU A 47 9.31 -4.18 -7.21
C LEU A 47 10.51 -5.13 -7.19
N ALA A 48 10.67 -5.93 -8.23
CA ALA A 48 11.79 -6.86 -8.35
C ALA A 48 13.12 -6.10 -8.36
N HIS A 49 13.22 -5.00 -9.10
CA HIS A 49 14.43 -4.18 -9.13
C HIS A 49 14.73 -3.53 -7.77
N ARG A 50 13.73 -2.88 -7.15
CA ARG A 50 13.90 -2.16 -5.88
C ARG A 50 14.34 -3.09 -4.75
N THR A 51 13.95 -4.36 -4.80
CA THR A 51 14.24 -5.33 -3.73
C THR A 51 15.47 -6.20 -3.99
N GLY A 52 16.19 -6.00 -5.10
CA GLY A 52 17.34 -6.83 -5.48
C GLY A 52 16.96 -8.21 -6.02
N GLY A 53 15.74 -8.34 -6.55
CA GLY A 53 15.27 -9.50 -7.27
C GLY A 53 15.73 -9.53 -8.73
N ARG A 54 15.13 -10.42 -9.53
CA ARG A 54 15.44 -10.58 -10.96
C ARG A 54 14.35 -9.91 -11.82
N PRO A 55 14.53 -8.65 -12.26
CA PRO A 55 13.50 -7.91 -12.99
C PRO A 55 13.06 -8.60 -14.29
N GLY A 56 13.99 -9.29 -14.99
CA GLY A 56 13.64 -10.05 -16.19
C GLY A 56 12.67 -11.22 -15.93
N ILE A 57 12.76 -11.88 -14.77
CA ILE A 57 11.81 -12.94 -14.41
C ILE A 57 10.45 -12.33 -14.07
N ALA A 58 10.43 -11.23 -13.30
CA ALA A 58 9.20 -10.51 -12.99
C ALA A 58 8.50 -9.99 -14.25
N LEU A 59 9.25 -9.48 -15.23
CA LEU A 59 8.75 -9.07 -16.54
C LEU A 59 8.02 -10.22 -17.24
N VAL A 60 8.70 -11.36 -17.40
CA VAL A 60 8.14 -12.53 -18.10
C VAL A 60 6.91 -13.06 -17.37
N LEU A 61 6.97 -13.21 -16.05
CA LEU A 61 5.84 -13.72 -15.27
C LEU A 61 4.63 -12.78 -15.33
N ALA A 62 4.84 -11.46 -15.19
CA ALA A 62 3.74 -10.50 -15.26
C ALA A 62 3.11 -10.48 -16.65
N LEU A 63 3.92 -10.53 -17.72
CA LEU A 63 3.42 -10.63 -19.09
C LEU A 63 2.64 -11.92 -19.32
N VAL A 64 3.16 -13.07 -18.90
CA VAL A 64 2.48 -14.37 -19.07
C VAL A 64 1.15 -14.39 -18.33
N ILE A 65 1.12 -13.94 -17.07
CA ILE A 65 -0.10 -13.92 -16.27
C ILE A 65 -1.13 -12.94 -16.85
N GLY A 66 -0.70 -11.74 -17.22
CA GLY A 66 -1.56 -10.72 -17.79
C GLY A 66 -2.11 -11.11 -19.17
N LEU A 67 -1.27 -11.64 -20.05
CA LEU A 67 -1.69 -12.15 -21.36
C LEU A 67 -2.62 -13.36 -21.22
N ALA A 68 -2.34 -14.28 -20.29
CA ALA A 68 -3.25 -15.39 -20.03
C ALA A 68 -4.62 -14.89 -19.56
N ALA A 69 -4.65 -13.89 -18.67
CA ALA A 69 -5.90 -13.31 -18.18
C ALA A 69 -6.73 -12.64 -19.29
N VAL A 70 -6.09 -11.96 -20.24
CA VAL A 70 -6.80 -11.27 -21.34
C VAL A 70 -7.13 -12.20 -22.51
N LEU A 71 -6.21 -13.08 -22.91
CA LEU A 71 -6.37 -13.93 -24.11
C LEU A 71 -7.17 -15.20 -23.86
N VAL A 72 -6.96 -15.85 -22.71
CA VAL A 72 -7.75 -17.03 -22.32
C VAL A 72 -9.07 -16.58 -21.69
N GLY A 73 -9.03 -15.46 -20.96
CA GLY A 73 -10.20 -14.89 -20.30
C GLY A 73 -10.66 -15.72 -19.10
N GLY A 74 -11.83 -15.34 -18.60
CA GLY A 74 -12.56 -16.08 -17.59
C GLY A 74 -12.40 -15.52 -16.17
N PRO A 75 -13.47 -15.64 -15.36
CA PRO A 75 -13.57 -15.08 -14.01
C PRO A 75 -12.31 -15.27 -13.14
N THR A 76 -11.76 -16.50 -13.15
CA THR A 76 -10.65 -16.88 -12.28
C THR A 76 -9.32 -16.23 -12.68
N LEU A 77 -8.98 -16.20 -13.97
CA LEU A 77 -7.70 -15.67 -14.44
C LEU A 77 -7.67 -14.14 -14.33
N GLN A 78 -8.76 -13.48 -14.71
CA GLN A 78 -8.95 -12.03 -14.56
C GLN A 78 -8.86 -11.61 -13.09
N THR A 79 -9.59 -12.31 -12.21
CA THR A 79 -9.54 -12.04 -10.76
C THR A 79 -8.15 -12.31 -10.18
N GLY A 80 -7.49 -13.40 -10.59
CA GLY A 80 -6.13 -13.71 -10.16
C GLY A 80 -5.11 -12.64 -10.57
N ALA A 81 -5.17 -12.17 -11.82
CA ALA A 81 -4.32 -11.09 -12.33
C ALA A 81 -4.57 -9.77 -11.59
N ALA A 82 -5.84 -9.43 -11.32
CA ALA A 82 -6.19 -8.25 -10.53
C ALA A 82 -5.66 -8.35 -9.08
N VAL A 83 -5.83 -9.49 -8.41
CA VAL A 83 -5.27 -9.74 -7.06
C VAL A 83 -3.76 -9.55 -7.06
N LEU A 84 -3.05 -10.17 -8.00
CA LEU A 84 -1.59 -10.07 -8.08
C LEU A 84 -1.13 -8.64 -8.38
N THR A 85 -1.87 -7.91 -9.21
CA THR A 85 -1.60 -6.49 -9.51
C THR A 85 -1.74 -5.62 -8.28
N VAL A 86 -2.81 -5.80 -7.50
CA VAL A 86 -3.02 -5.10 -6.22
C VAL A 86 -1.93 -5.44 -5.22
N VAL A 87 -1.55 -6.73 -5.10
CA VAL A 87 -0.50 -7.19 -4.19
C VAL A 87 0.85 -6.56 -4.55
N VAL A 88 1.27 -6.71 -5.81
CA VAL A 88 2.57 -6.22 -6.29
C VAL A 88 2.63 -4.70 -6.23
N GLY A 89 1.60 -4.01 -6.71
CA GLY A 89 1.54 -2.55 -6.69
C GLY A 89 1.48 -1.98 -5.28
N GLY A 90 0.69 -2.59 -4.39
CA GLY A 90 0.59 -2.22 -2.99
C GLY A 90 1.91 -2.41 -2.24
N VAL A 91 2.60 -3.53 -2.44
CA VAL A 91 3.93 -3.78 -1.84
C VAL A 91 4.99 -2.85 -2.43
N TYR A 92 4.98 -2.64 -3.76
CA TYR A 92 5.89 -1.70 -4.40
C TYR A 92 5.73 -0.28 -3.88
N ALA A 93 4.48 0.18 -3.70
CA ALA A 93 4.19 1.49 -3.11
C ALA A 93 4.89 1.69 -1.77
N VAL A 94 4.92 0.66 -0.91
CA VAL A 94 5.66 0.69 0.37
C VAL A 94 7.17 0.70 0.12
N MET A 95 7.69 -0.20 -0.71
CA MET A 95 9.13 -0.36 -0.97
C MET A 95 9.76 0.83 -1.70
N ALA A 96 8.95 1.58 -2.45
CA ALA A 96 9.35 2.78 -3.16
C ALA A 96 9.46 4.01 -2.24
N THR A 97 8.99 3.96 -0.99
CA THR A 97 9.19 5.06 -0.04
C THR A 97 10.67 5.18 0.33
N VAL A 98 11.08 6.40 0.68
CA VAL A 98 12.45 6.69 1.16
C VAL A 98 12.43 7.20 2.61
N PRO A 99 13.55 7.12 3.34
CA PRO A 99 13.63 7.66 4.69
C PRO A 99 13.38 9.17 4.74
N ALA A 100 12.72 9.62 5.81
CA ALA A 100 12.36 11.02 5.99
C ALA A 100 12.69 11.53 7.41
N VAL A 101 13.37 12.66 7.52
CA VAL A 101 13.81 13.23 8.82
C VAL A 101 12.78 14.15 9.47
N SER A 102 11.73 14.54 8.74
CA SER A 102 10.68 15.44 9.24
C SER A 102 9.31 15.03 8.70
N PHE A 103 8.25 15.60 9.27
CA PHE A 103 6.87 15.23 8.95
C PHE A 103 6.53 15.45 7.47
N TRP A 104 6.89 16.59 6.88
CA TRP A 104 6.50 16.91 5.51
C TRP A 104 7.11 15.98 4.45
N PRO A 105 8.43 15.68 4.47
CA PRO A 105 9.00 14.64 3.64
C PRO A 105 8.35 13.28 3.86
N ALA A 106 8.04 12.89 5.10
CA ALA A 106 7.38 11.61 5.37
C ALA A 106 5.95 11.57 4.80
N ALA A 107 5.19 12.66 4.96
CA ALA A 107 3.87 12.81 4.37
C ALA A 107 3.92 12.78 2.84
N ARG A 108 4.93 13.39 2.23
CA ARG A 108 5.17 13.27 0.78
C ARG A 108 5.39 11.82 0.36
N GLU A 109 6.15 11.03 1.12
CA GLU A 109 6.34 9.61 0.81
C GLU A 109 5.04 8.81 0.92
N VAL A 110 4.20 9.12 1.91
CA VAL A 110 2.84 8.55 2.00
C VAL A 110 2.02 8.91 0.77
N LEU A 111 2.03 10.18 0.34
CA LEU A 111 1.31 10.61 -0.86
C LEU A 111 1.78 9.86 -2.11
N ILE A 112 3.09 9.69 -2.28
CA ILE A 112 3.65 8.95 -3.42
C ILE A 112 3.24 7.48 -3.36
N ALA A 113 3.27 6.85 -2.17
CA ALA A 113 2.80 5.48 -2.00
C ALA A 113 1.30 5.35 -2.33
N THR A 114 0.47 6.32 -1.91
CA THR A 114 -0.95 6.37 -2.26
C THR A 114 -1.17 6.51 -3.78
N LEU A 115 -0.39 7.34 -4.47
CA LEU A 115 -0.46 7.48 -5.93
C LEU A 115 -0.07 6.18 -6.65
N VAL A 116 1.01 5.53 -6.22
CA VAL A 116 1.45 4.24 -6.78
C VAL A 116 0.39 3.15 -6.55
N SER A 117 -0.24 3.14 -5.39
CA SER A 117 -1.39 2.28 -5.09
C SER A 117 -2.58 2.59 -6.02
N GLY A 118 -2.84 3.87 -6.31
CA GLY A 118 -3.84 4.29 -7.29
C GLY A 118 -3.59 3.72 -8.69
N PHE A 119 -2.33 3.67 -9.15
CA PHE A 119 -1.99 3.04 -10.43
C PHE A 119 -2.31 1.54 -10.43
N ALA A 120 -2.03 0.86 -9.32
CA ALA A 120 -2.39 -0.55 -9.15
C ALA A 120 -3.91 -0.76 -9.14
N ALA A 121 -4.67 0.18 -8.55
CA ALA A 121 -6.13 0.18 -8.55
C ALA A 121 -6.69 0.23 -9.98
N ILE A 122 -6.26 1.21 -10.77
CA ILE A 122 -6.73 1.41 -12.15
C ILE A 122 -6.35 0.20 -13.01
N ALA A 123 -5.14 -0.33 -12.86
CA ALA A 123 -4.71 -1.52 -13.58
C ALA A 123 -5.51 -2.78 -13.19
N ALA A 124 -5.84 -2.94 -11.91
CA ALA A 124 -6.66 -4.06 -11.45
C ALA A 124 -8.08 -4.00 -12.00
N VAL A 125 -8.67 -2.80 -12.10
CA VAL A 125 -9.98 -2.58 -12.75
C VAL A 125 -9.95 -2.99 -14.22
N GLY A 126 -8.88 -2.67 -14.95
CA GLY A 126 -8.74 -3.01 -16.37
C GLY A 126 -8.60 -4.50 -16.68
N PHE A 127 -8.54 -5.38 -15.68
CA PHE A 127 -8.68 -6.83 -15.87
C PHE A 127 -10.14 -7.30 -15.76
N GLU A 128 -11.08 -6.41 -15.47
CA GLU A 128 -12.51 -6.69 -15.28
C GLU A 128 -12.78 -7.89 -14.35
N PRO A 129 -12.25 -7.88 -13.11
CA PRO A 129 -12.34 -9.04 -12.25
C PRO A 129 -13.77 -9.26 -11.75
N THR A 130 -14.21 -10.52 -11.74
CA THR A 130 -15.45 -10.93 -11.08
C THR A 130 -15.21 -11.06 -9.57
N VAL A 131 -15.49 -9.99 -8.84
CA VAL A 131 -15.12 -9.88 -7.42
C VAL A 131 -16.23 -10.34 -6.48
N VAL A 132 -15.93 -11.37 -5.69
CA VAL A 132 -16.54 -11.50 -4.35
C VAL A 132 -15.70 -10.63 -3.41
N ALA A 133 -16.14 -9.40 -3.17
CA ALA A 133 -15.36 -8.33 -2.53
C ALA A 133 -14.59 -8.81 -1.28
N GLN A 134 -15.24 -9.55 -0.37
CA GLN A 134 -14.60 -10.05 0.84
C GLN A 134 -13.44 -11.02 0.58
N ARG A 135 -13.58 -11.93 -0.39
CA ARG A 135 -12.52 -12.90 -0.73
C ARG A 135 -11.35 -12.19 -1.40
N PHE A 136 -11.65 -11.25 -2.29
CA PHE A 136 -10.64 -10.43 -2.95
C PHE A 136 -9.85 -9.61 -1.92
N ASP A 137 -10.55 -8.97 -0.99
CA ASP A 137 -9.97 -8.12 0.06
C ASP A 137 -8.99 -8.90 0.94
N TYR A 138 -9.43 -10.06 1.44
CA TYR A 138 -8.59 -10.89 2.29
C TYR A 138 -7.44 -11.55 1.53
N ALA A 139 -7.69 -12.08 0.33
CA ALA A 139 -6.64 -12.73 -0.45
C ALA A 139 -5.50 -11.76 -0.78
N SER A 140 -5.82 -10.58 -1.31
CA SER A 140 -4.80 -9.59 -1.66
C SER A 140 -4.10 -9.02 -0.41
N LEU A 141 -4.81 -8.76 0.69
CA LEU A 141 -4.17 -8.28 1.92
C LEU A 141 -3.22 -9.32 2.55
N ILE A 142 -3.65 -10.58 2.63
CA ILE A 142 -2.82 -11.67 3.20
C ILE A 142 -1.59 -11.91 2.32
N LEU A 143 -1.76 -12.00 1.00
CA LEU A 143 -0.64 -12.19 0.07
C LEU A 143 0.34 -11.02 0.12
N ALA A 144 -0.16 -9.78 0.21
CA ALA A 144 0.70 -8.59 0.34
C ALA A 144 1.44 -8.54 1.67
N LEU A 145 0.80 -8.89 2.79
CA LEU A 145 1.45 -9.01 4.09
C LEU A 145 2.53 -10.09 4.09
N ALA A 146 2.24 -11.25 3.50
CA ALA A 146 3.23 -12.32 3.35
C ALA A 146 4.42 -11.87 2.49
N LEU A 147 4.16 -11.24 1.34
CA LEU A 147 5.20 -10.76 0.44
C LEU A 147 6.05 -9.65 1.07
N VAL A 148 5.43 -8.63 1.67
CA VAL A 148 6.16 -7.50 2.28
C VAL A 148 7.00 -7.97 3.47
N PHE A 149 6.49 -8.88 4.30
CA PHE A 149 7.28 -9.43 5.41
C PHE A 149 8.42 -10.31 4.92
N ALA A 150 8.22 -11.13 3.88
CA ALA A 150 9.30 -11.90 3.28
C ALA A 150 10.42 -10.99 2.73
N LEU A 151 10.05 -9.88 2.08
CA LEU A 151 11.00 -8.89 1.56
C LEU A 151 11.73 -8.16 2.69
N VAL A 152 11.02 -7.66 3.70
CA VAL A 152 11.62 -6.95 4.84
C VAL A 152 12.54 -7.86 5.66
N HIS A 153 12.15 -9.14 5.81
CA HIS A 153 13.01 -10.13 6.42
C HIS A 153 14.32 -10.31 5.63
N ARG A 154 14.26 -10.35 4.29
CA ARG A 154 15.43 -10.50 3.41
C ARG A 154 16.35 -9.26 3.39
N LEU A 155 15.80 -8.04 3.44
CA LEU A 155 16.55 -6.77 3.37
C LEU A 155 17.47 -6.49 4.59
N GLY A 156 17.73 -7.51 5.42
CA GLY A 156 18.68 -7.42 6.53
C GLY A 156 18.11 -6.78 7.80
N ALA A 157 16.80 -6.61 7.89
CA ALA A 157 16.13 -6.24 9.14
C ALA A 157 15.67 -7.46 9.96
N GLY A 158 16.05 -8.70 9.55
CA GLY A 158 15.59 -9.98 10.11
C GLY A 158 15.47 -10.00 11.63
N PHE A 159 14.69 -10.92 12.20
CA PHE A 159 14.21 -10.81 13.59
C PHE A 159 15.28 -10.49 14.65
N HIS A 160 16.54 -10.92 14.46
CA HIS A 160 17.68 -10.61 15.33
C HIS A 160 18.10 -9.12 15.35
N GLY A 161 17.74 -8.35 14.32
CA GLY A 161 17.92 -6.90 14.24
C GLY A 161 16.78 -6.10 14.88
N LEU A 162 15.69 -6.76 15.31
CA LEU A 162 14.61 -6.12 16.06
C LEU A 162 15.04 -5.99 17.53
N GLY A 163 15.51 -4.81 17.90
CA GLY A 163 15.61 -4.44 19.31
C GLY A 163 14.22 -4.46 19.97
N ARG A 164 14.18 -4.36 21.30
CA ARG A 164 12.93 -4.35 22.09
C ARG A 164 11.86 -3.40 21.53
N ARG A 165 12.27 -2.24 21.00
CA ARG A 165 11.36 -1.24 20.40
C ARG A 165 10.74 -1.73 19.09
N GLY A 166 11.54 -2.32 18.20
CA GLY A 166 11.04 -2.90 16.96
C GLY A 166 10.05 -4.04 17.22
N LEU A 167 10.33 -4.91 18.21
CA LEU A 167 9.40 -5.96 18.63
C LEU A 167 8.08 -5.40 19.15
N ILE A 168 8.12 -4.36 20.00
CA ILE A 168 6.90 -3.71 20.52
C ILE A 168 6.10 -3.09 19.37
N ALA A 169 6.77 -2.41 18.43
CA ALA A 169 6.10 -1.79 17.29
C ALA A 169 5.44 -2.82 16.37
N VAL A 170 6.12 -3.93 16.07
CA VAL A 170 5.56 -5.04 15.29
C VAL A 170 4.38 -5.68 16.02
N PHE A 171 4.54 -5.99 17.31
CA PHE A 171 3.46 -6.57 18.11
C PHE A 171 2.24 -5.66 18.18
N ALA A 172 2.44 -4.36 18.45
CA ALA A 172 1.37 -3.37 18.44
C ALA A 172 0.69 -3.29 17.06
N GLY A 173 1.47 -3.31 15.97
CA GLY A 173 0.94 -3.36 14.61
C GLY A 173 0.07 -4.60 14.35
N VAL A 174 0.54 -5.79 14.76
CA VAL A 174 -0.25 -7.04 14.66
C VAL A 174 -1.52 -6.96 15.49
N VAL A 175 -1.45 -6.45 16.73
CA VAL A 175 -2.63 -6.31 17.61
C VAL A 175 -3.65 -5.36 16.98
N VAL A 176 -3.23 -4.18 16.51
CA VAL A 176 -4.13 -3.23 15.86
C VAL A 176 -4.73 -3.82 14.57
N LEU A 177 -3.93 -4.54 13.78
CA LEU A 177 -4.40 -5.24 12.58
C LEU A 177 -5.49 -6.25 12.94
N VAL A 178 -5.21 -7.16 13.88
CA VAL A 178 -6.15 -8.20 14.32
C VAL A 178 -7.41 -7.57 14.89
N LEU A 179 -7.30 -6.56 15.75
CA LEU A 179 -8.46 -5.88 16.33
C LEU A 179 -9.31 -5.21 15.25
N THR A 180 -8.69 -4.56 14.27
CA THR A 180 -9.41 -3.87 13.19
C THR A 180 -10.13 -4.88 12.28
N LEU A 181 -9.46 -5.99 11.92
CA LEU A 181 -10.06 -7.04 11.11
C LEU A 181 -11.15 -7.80 11.86
N ALA A 182 -10.91 -8.15 13.13
CA ALA A 182 -11.89 -8.80 13.99
C ALA A 182 -13.11 -7.91 14.19
N TYR A 183 -12.92 -6.61 14.41
CA TYR A 183 -14.02 -5.65 14.48
C TYR A 183 -14.83 -5.64 13.17
N GLY A 184 -14.16 -5.52 12.03
CA GLY A 184 -14.82 -5.56 10.72
C GLY A 184 -15.55 -6.89 10.44
N GLU A 185 -15.03 -8.03 10.89
CA GLU A 185 -15.69 -9.33 10.73
C GLU A 185 -16.86 -9.51 11.71
N LEU A 186 -16.74 -9.00 12.95
CA LEU A 186 -17.83 -8.98 13.94
C LEU A 186 -19.01 -8.16 13.44
N LEU A 187 -18.74 -6.96 12.89
CA LEU A 187 -19.74 -6.12 12.23
C LEU A 187 -20.50 -6.88 11.14
N ARG A 188 -19.77 -7.70 10.36
CA ARG A 188 -20.32 -8.41 9.19
C ARG A 188 -21.08 -9.68 9.54
N ARG A 189 -20.65 -10.47 10.53
CA ARG A 189 -21.25 -11.78 10.84
C ARG A 189 -22.38 -11.74 11.85
N TYR A 190 -22.29 -10.87 12.84
CA TYR A 190 -23.19 -10.94 14.01
C TYR A 190 -24.23 -9.82 14.05
N GLY A 191 -24.16 -8.87 13.12
CA GLY A 191 -25.06 -7.73 13.09
C GLY A 191 -24.91 -6.83 14.33
N ALA A 192 -25.62 -5.72 14.31
CA ALA A 192 -25.51 -4.70 15.33
C ALA A 192 -26.16 -5.12 16.67
N GLY A 193 -25.35 -5.43 17.69
CA GLY A 193 -25.78 -5.11 19.06
C GLY A 193 -26.01 -3.60 19.20
N SER A 194 -26.71 -3.14 20.24
CA SER A 194 -27.10 -1.71 20.41
C SER A 194 -25.93 -0.71 20.29
N VAL A 195 -24.72 -1.10 20.72
CA VAL A 195 -23.50 -0.29 20.58
C VAL A 195 -23.02 -0.23 19.13
N VAL A 196 -23.15 -1.32 18.38
CA VAL A 196 -22.69 -1.43 16.99
C VAL A 196 -23.63 -0.69 16.03
N GLY A 197 -24.94 -0.67 16.31
CA GLY A 197 -25.94 0.04 15.50
C GLY A 197 -25.59 1.52 15.40
N SER A 198 -25.28 2.15 16.53
CA SER A 198 -24.90 3.57 16.57
C SER A 198 -23.68 3.91 15.71
N VAL A 199 -22.71 3.00 15.58
CA VAL A 199 -21.51 3.22 14.74
C VAL A 199 -21.83 3.06 13.26
N LEU A 200 -22.67 2.07 12.90
CA LEU A 200 -23.11 1.88 11.53
C LEU A 200 -24.03 3.03 11.07
N ASP A 201 -24.94 3.48 11.94
CA ASP A 201 -25.81 4.63 11.69
C ASP A 201 -24.97 5.90 11.53
N PHE A 202 -23.94 6.08 12.36
CA PHE A 202 -23.00 7.20 12.21
C PHE A 202 -22.23 7.12 10.89
N ALA A 203 -21.77 5.92 10.50
CA ALA A 203 -21.05 5.72 9.25
C ALA A 203 -21.94 5.99 8.03
N ALA A 204 -23.18 5.48 8.04
CA ALA A 204 -24.18 5.72 7.00
C ALA A 204 -24.54 7.20 6.92
N TRP A 205 -24.87 7.83 8.06
CA TRP A 205 -25.15 9.26 8.15
C TRP A 205 -23.99 10.12 7.62
N THR A 206 -22.75 9.73 7.93
CA THR A 206 -21.56 10.41 7.44
C THR A 206 -21.43 10.23 5.93
N ALA A 207 -21.57 9.00 5.42
CA ALA A 207 -21.49 8.71 4.00
C ALA A 207 -22.55 9.49 3.20
N ASP A 208 -23.79 9.56 3.71
CA ASP A 208 -24.87 10.35 3.10
C ASP A 208 -24.57 11.86 3.09
N ARG A 209 -23.84 12.35 4.11
CA ARG A 209 -23.56 13.78 4.26
C ARG A 209 -22.34 14.26 3.49
N ILE A 210 -21.26 13.48 3.50
CA ILE A 210 -19.95 13.86 2.93
C ILE A 210 -19.50 12.94 1.79
N GLY A 211 -20.37 12.05 1.32
CA GLY A 211 -20.20 11.21 0.13
C GLY A 211 -19.39 9.93 0.33
N ALA A 212 -18.69 9.75 1.46
CA ALA A 212 -17.96 8.51 1.76
C ALA A 212 -17.57 8.41 3.25
N PHE A 213 -17.41 7.18 3.75
CA PHE A 213 -16.83 6.90 5.06
C PHE A 213 -15.38 6.39 4.93
N PRO A 214 -14.40 6.92 5.70
CA PRO A 214 -13.00 6.51 5.60
C PRO A 214 -12.79 5.04 6.01
N ARG A 215 -11.79 4.36 5.41
CA ARG A 215 -11.45 2.97 5.74
C ARG A 215 -10.71 2.90 7.08
N PRO A 216 -11.26 2.26 8.13
CA PRO A 216 -10.64 2.25 9.46
C PRO A 216 -9.23 1.66 9.47
N LEU A 217 -9.00 0.58 8.74
CA LEU A 217 -7.69 -0.06 8.65
C LEU A 217 -6.61 0.87 8.07
N VAL A 218 -6.98 1.67 7.07
CA VAL A 218 -6.08 2.64 6.43
C VAL A 218 -5.75 3.78 7.41
N VAL A 219 -6.76 4.28 8.13
CA VAL A 219 -6.64 5.40 9.08
C VAL A 219 -5.84 5.00 10.32
N PHE A 220 -6.19 3.90 10.98
CA PHE A 220 -5.64 3.54 12.29
C PHE A 220 -4.31 2.81 12.23
N LEU A 221 -4.01 2.12 11.12
CA LEU A 221 -2.80 1.33 10.99
C LEU A 221 -1.97 1.73 9.77
N GLY A 222 -2.54 1.63 8.56
CA GLY A 222 -1.76 1.70 7.33
C GLY A 222 -1.00 3.01 7.13
N ILE A 223 -1.70 4.14 7.10
CA ILE A 223 -1.07 5.45 6.87
C ILE A 223 -0.16 5.85 8.04
N PRO A 224 -0.56 5.72 9.32
CA PRO A 224 0.34 5.98 10.44
C PRO A 224 1.62 5.14 10.40
N ALA A 225 1.51 3.85 10.06
CA ALA A 225 2.64 2.95 9.96
C ALA A 225 3.59 3.31 8.80
N LEU A 226 3.07 3.73 7.63
CA LEU A 226 3.91 4.26 6.56
C LEU A 226 4.67 5.50 6.99
N LEU A 227 3.96 6.47 7.56
CA LEU A 227 4.54 7.76 7.94
C LEU A 227 5.60 7.59 9.02
N TRP A 228 5.27 6.88 10.09
CA TRP A 228 6.19 6.64 11.19
C TRP A 228 7.33 5.71 10.78
N GLY A 229 7.07 4.72 9.93
CA GLY A 229 8.11 3.86 9.38
C GLY A 229 9.14 4.63 8.55
N CYS A 230 8.71 5.58 7.71
CA CYS A 230 9.62 6.46 6.96
C CYS A 230 10.48 7.32 7.91
N PHE A 231 9.88 7.78 9.01
CA PHE A 231 10.58 8.54 10.04
C PHE A 231 11.62 7.69 10.79
N GLN A 232 11.25 6.46 11.16
CA GLN A 232 12.15 5.53 11.84
C GLN A 232 13.30 5.08 10.93
N ARG A 233 13.03 4.85 9.64
CA ARG A 233 14.04 4.45 8.64
C ARG A 233 15.16 5.47 8.46
N ALA A 234 14.89 6.75 8.75
CA ALA A 234 15.94 7.78 8.70
C ALA A 234 17.01 7.61 9.80
N ARG A 235 16.72 6.79 10.82
CA ARG A 235 17.58 6.58 11.99
C ARG A 235 18.00 5.13 12.15
N ARG A 236 17.07 4.20 11.91
CA ARG A 236 17.20 2.77 12.24
C ARG A 236 16.60 1.90 11.13
N ARG A 237 17.30 0.83 10.75
CA ARG A 237 16.79 -0.19 9.80
C ARG A 237 15.48 -0.85 10.25
N GLN A 238 15.23 -0.92 11.56
CA GLN A 238 14.00 -1.47 12.14
C GLN A 238 12.73 -0.77 11.65
N GLY A 239 12.83 0.47 11.16
CA GLY A 239 11.69 1.19 10.60
C GLY A 239 11.04 0.47 9.41
N TRP A 240 11.76 -0.43 8.72
CA TRP A 240 11.17 -1.27 7.66
C TRP A 240 10.04 -2.17 8.15
N TRP A 241 10.13 -2.69 9.37
CA TRP A 241 9.07 -3.52 9.93
C TRP A 241 7.80 -2.73 10.22
N VAL A 242 7.94 -1.47 10.62
CA VAL A 242 6.81 -0.55 10.78
C VAL A 242 6.24 -0.17 9.41
N CYS A 243 7.09 0.23 8.46
CA CYS A 243 6.69 0.51 7.08
C CYS A 243 5.95 -0.66 6.43
N ALA A 244 6.31 -1.91 6.75
CA ALA A 244 5.68 -3.10 6.19
C ALA A 244 4.17 -3.12 6.44
N PHE A 245 3.70 -2.70 7.62
CA PHE A 245 2.27 -2.55 7.90
C PHE A 245 1.59 -1.51 7.03
N GLY A 246 2.36 -0.65 6.35
CA GLY A 246 1.87 0.25 5.33
C GLY A 246 1.13 -0.39 4.17
N VAL A 247 1.33 -1.70 3.93
CA VAL A 247 0.50 -2.43 2.95
C VAL A 247 -0.98 -2.46 3.35
N THR A 248 -1.28 -2.30 4.64
CA THR A 248 -2.67 -2.16 5.14
C THR A 248 -3.29 -0.80 4.79
N ALA A 249 -2.51 0.13 4.23
CA ALA A 249 -3.02 1.30 3.50
C ALA A 249 -3.02 1.07 2.00
N THR A 250 -1.88 0.70 1.41
CA THR A 250 -1.72 0.68 -0.05
C THR A 250 -2.55 -0.41 -0.74
N VAL A 251 -2.81 -1.54 -0.09
CA VAL A 251 -3.67 -2.59 -0.65
C VAL A 251 -5.15 -2.20 -0.57
N PRO A 252 -5.70 -1.77 0.58
CA PRO A 252 -7.10 -1.34 0.64
C PRO A 252 -7.44 -0.10 -0.19
N LEU A 253 -6.46 0.79 -0.41
CA LEU A 253 -6.64 1.90 -1.35
C LEU A 253 -6.70 1.40 -2.80
N ALA A 254 -5.90 0.40 -3.16
CA ALA A 254 -5.94 -0.21 -4.49
C ALA A 254 -7.22 -1.04 -4.73
N GLN A 255 -7.75 -1.68 -3.68
CA GLN A 255 -9.05 -2.36 -3.70
C GLN A 255 -10.22 -1.38 -3.87
N GLY A 256 -10.04 -0.10 -3.52
CA GLY A 256 -11.13 0.87 -3.41
C GLY A 256 -11.93 1.07 -4.71
N LEU A 257 -11.29 0.89 -5.87
CA LEU A 257 -11.94 1.04 -7.19
C LEU A 257 -12.63 -0.24 -7.69
N LEU A 258 -12.50 -1.37 -6.97
CA LEU A 258 -13.07 -2.66 -7.34
C LEU A 258 -14.41 -2.94 -6.66
N ASP A 259 -14.95 -1.95 -5.95
CA ASP A 259 -16.26 -2.04 -5.28
C ASP A 259 -17.37 -1.93 -6.35
N PRO A 260 -18.11 -3.01 -6.66
CA PRO A 260 -19.08 -2.99 -7.78
C PRO A 260 -20.28 -2.09 -7.50
N ASP A 261 -20.58 -1.83 -6.23
CA ASP A 261 -21.73 -1.04 -5.80
C ASP A 261 -21.36 0.44 -5.58
N GLY A 262 -20.07 0.78 -5.59
CA GLY A 262 -19.54 2.10 -5.29
C GLY A 262 -19.18 2.91 -6.54
N SER A 263 -19.30 4.24 -6.45
CA SER A 263 -18.84 5.13 -7.53
C SER A 263 -17.34 5.41 -7.43
N PHE A 264 -16.69 5.73 -8.56
CA PHE A 264 -15.29 6.19 -8.58
C PHE A 264 -15.06 7.42 -7.68
N LEU A 265 -16.04 8.32 -7.60
CA LEU A 265 -15.99 9.49 -6.73
C LEU A 265 -15.99 9.09 -5.25
N GLU A 266 -16.90 8.20 -4.85
CA GLU A 266 -16.95 7.67 -3.48
C GLU A 266 -15.63 7.00 -3.11
N ALA A 267 -15.07 6.17 -3.98
CA ALA A 267 -13.79 5.52 -3.76
C ALA A 267 -12.64 6.54 -3.58
N GLY A 268 -12.63 7.59 -4.40
CA GLY A 268 -11.70 8.72 -4.28
C GLY A 268 -11.83 9.46 -2.95
N LEU A 269 -13.05 9.85 -2.57
CA LEU A 269 -13.34 10.53 -1.30
C LEU A 269 -12.94 9.66 -0.10
N ARG A 270 -13.32 8.38 -0.12
CA ARG A 270 -12.94 7.36 0.88
C ARG A 270 -11.42 7.30 1.04
N GLY A 271 -10.68 7.29 -0.07
CA GLY A 271 -9.21 7.33 -0.08
C GLY A 271 -8.64 8.61 0.53
N VAL A 272 -9.14 9.77 0.11
CA VAL A 272 -8.71 11.09 0.61
C VAL A 272 -8.98 11.26 2.10
N TYR A 273 -10.19 10.93 2.57
CA TYR A 273 -10.54 11.00 3.99
C TYR A 273 -9.65 10.09 4.83
N SER A 274 -9.40 8.87 4.34
CA SER A 274 -8.53 7.92 5.03
C SER A 274 -7.08 8.42 5.12
N LEU A 275 -6.58 9.01 4.04
CA LEU A 275 -5.25 9.61 3.96
C LEU A 275 -5.11 10.78 4.93
N VAL A 276 -6.04 11.74 4.92
CA VAL A 276 -5.99 12.93 5.80
C VAL A 276 -6.04 12.53 7.27
N LEU A 277 -7.02 11.70 7.66
CA LEU A 277 -7.15 11.24 9.05
C LEU A 277 -5.94 10.40 9.48
N GLY A 278 -5.46 9.52 8.60
CA GLY A 278 -4.28 8.72 8.85
C GLY A 278 -2.99 9.55 9.01
N LEU A 279 -2.82 10.62 8.23
CA LEU A 279 -1.69 11.55 8.36
C LEU A 279 -1.73 12.31 9.69
N LEU A 280 -2.93 12.70 10.16
CA LEU A 280 -3.11 13.33 11.47
C LEU A 280 -2.71 12.36 12.59
N LEU A 281 -3.18 11.11 12.55
CA LEU A 281 -2.79 10.09 13.53
C LEU A 281 -1.29 9.78 13.47
N GLY A 282 -0.73 9.67 12.26
CA GLY A 282 0.70 9.49 12.05
C GLY A 282 1.53 10.65 12.62
N TYR A 283 1.09 11.90 12.44
CA TYR A 283 1.72 13.07 13.05
C TYR A 283 1.75 12.98 14.57
N LEU A 284 0.60 12.65 15.19
CA LEU A 284 0.50 12.48 16.64
C LEU A 284 1.43 11.37 17.14
N LEU A 285 1.50 10.25 16.41
CA LEU A 285 2.37 9.12 16.75
C LEU A 285 3.85 9.53 16.69
N VAL A 286 4.28 10.23 15.63
CA VAL A 286 5.65 10.77 15.53
C VAL A 286 5.95 11.74 16.67
N ARG A 287 5.02 12.63 17.02
CA ARG A 287 5.19 13.57 18.13
C ARG A 287 5.31 12.86 19.47
N LEU A 288 4.49 11.84 19.71
CA LEU A 288 4.54 11.03 20.92
C LEU A 288 5.86 10.26 21.02
N ASP A 289 6.29 9.63 19.93
CA ASP A 289 7.56 8.90 19.87
C ASP A 289 8.74 9.83 20.17
N LEU A 290 8.79 11.01 19.55
CA LEU A 290 9.82 12.02 19.82
C LEU A 290 9.78 12.52 21.28
N ALA A 291 8.60 12.75 21.85
CA ALA A 291 8.47 13.20 23.23
C ALA A 291 9.00 12.16 24.24
N LEU A 292 8.80 10.87 23.93
CA LEU A 292 9.24 9.76 24.78
C LEU A 292 10.70 9.36 24.55
N THR A 293 11.22 9.50 23.34
CA THR A 293 12.50 8.89 22.94
C THR A 293 13.60 9.86 22.52
N ALA A 294 13.31 11.16 22.34
CA ALA A 294 14.33 12.11 21.93
C ALA A 294 15.49 12.15 22.94
N PRO A 295 16.76 12.06 22.48
CA PRO A 295 17.89 12.09 23.37
C PRO A 295 17.97 13.44 24.10
N ARG A 296 17.93 13.38 25.43
CA ARG A 296 18.14 14.55 26.28
C ARG A 296 19.66 14.75 26.45
N GLY A 297 20.16 15.93 26.07
CA GLY A 297 21.56 16.32 26.25
C GLY A 297 22.53 15.98 25.10
N ARG A 298 23.79 16.40 25.23
CA ARG A 298 24.84 16.31 24.19
C ARG A 298 25.39 14.89 24.00
N ARG A 299 25.40 14.07 25.06
CA ARG A 299 25.84 12.66 25.01
C ARG A 299 24.82 11.76 24.30
N GLY A 300 23.53 11.96 24.55
CA GLY A 300 22.46 11.21 23.87
C GLY A 300 22.44 11.43 22.35
N ARG A 301 22.67 12.67 21.90
CA ARG A 301 22.77 12.99 20.47
C ARG A 301 23.95 12.30 19.78
N ARG A 302 25.12 12.29 20.42
CA ARG A 302 26.30 11.57 19.89
C ARG A 302 26.13 10.05 19.83
N ALA A 303 25.42 9.47 20.79
CA ALA A 303 25.10 8.05 20.77
C ALA A 303 24.10 7.70 19.65
N GLU A 304 23.09 8.56 19.42
CA GLU A 304 22.16 8.42 18.29
C GLU A 304 22.88 8.57 16.94
N GLU A 305 23.81 9.53 16.81
CA GLU A 305 24.64 9.71 15.61
C GLU A 305 25.57 8.52 15.36
N ALA A 306 26.10 7.88 16.41
CA ALA A 306 26.94 6.69 16.30
C ALA A 306 26.14 5.43 15.93
N GLU A 307 24.86 5.36 16.30
CA GLU A 307 23.94 4.27 15.95
C GLU A 307 23.18 4.53 14.63
N ALA A 308 23.30 5.74 14.06
CA ALA A 308 22.60 6.15 12.85
C ALA A 308 23.05 5.32 11.66
N HIS A 309 22.07 4.69 11.01
CA HIS A 309 22.30 3.85 9.84
C HIS A 309 22.78 4.65 8.62
N ARG A 310 23.53 4.02 7.70
CA ARG A 310 23.91 4.59 6.40
C ARG A 310 22.68 5.11 5.62
N PRO A 311 22.81 6.17 4.81
CA PRO A 311 21.70 6.63 3.96
C PRO A 311 21.20 5.51 3.06
N GLU A 312 19.89 5.28 3.03
CA GLU A 312 19.30 4.35 2.07
C GLU A 312 19.44 4.89 0.64
N PRO A 313 19.54 4.00 -0.36
CA PRO A 313 19.67 4.38 -1.75
C PRO A 313 18.38 5.07 -2.26
N SER A 314 18.57 5.93 -3.27
CA SER A 314 17.47 6.68 -3.89
C SER A 314 16.35 5.76 -4.40
N ARG A 315 15.12 6.29 -4.53
CA ARG A 315 13.88 5.53 -4.85
C ARG A 315 14.01 4.51 -5.98
N PHE A 316 14.75 4.84 -7.03
CA PHE A 316 14.86 4.01 -8.24
C PHE A 316 16.09 3.10 -8.26
N ALA A 317 16.90 3.12 -7.21
CA ALA A 317 17.99 2.18 -7.03
C ALA A 317 17.54 0.97 -6.21
N GLU A 318 18.34 -0.09 -6.24
CA GLU A 318 18.17 -1.29 -5.40
C GLU A 318 18.40 -0.97 -3.91
N LEU A 319 17.66 -1.64 -3.00
CA LEU A 319 17.72 -1.48 -1.53
C LEU A 319 18.82 -2.31 -0.84
#